data_AF-A0A920MCH4-F1
#
_entry.id   AF-A0A920MCH4-F1
#
_cell.length_a   1.000
_cell.length_b   1.000
_cell.length_c   1.000
_cell.angle_alpha   90.00
_cell.angle_beta   90.00
_cell.angle_gamma   90.00
#
_symmetry.space_group_name_H-M   'P 1'
#
loop_
_entity.id
_entity.type
_entity.pdbx_description
1 polymer ?
#
loop_
_entity_poly.entity_id
_entity_poly.type
_entity_poly.pdbx_seq_one_letter_code
_entity_poly.pdbx_strand_id
1 'polypeptide(L)'
;MKDSDEKLINPKDYDYFWKTEEFNLLNLEGNIHDELRGLVAKAFLNRQVQELRPFMETKSNELLNKINHEKFDLLADYAQPYSIAVIGELLGYQKRIMKNFFTGHMQL
;
A
#
# COMPACT_ATOMS: atom_id res chain seq x y z
N MET A 1 -37.85 5.19 10.69
CA MET A 1 -37.73 5.88 9.38
C MET A 1 -36.87 7.10 9.64
N LYS A 2 -35.66 7.12 9.05
CA LYS A 2 -34.65 8.20 8.95
C LYS A 2 -34.38 9.07 10.18
N ASP A 3 -33.19 8.94 10.78
CA ASP A 3 -32.39 10.09 11.29
C ASP A 3 -31.06 9.62 11.93
N SER A 4 -30.19 8.97 11.15
CA SER A 4 -28.79 8.80 11.57
C SER A 4 -27.79 8.83 10.41
N ASP A 5 -28.22 9.33 9.25
CA ASP A 5 -27.32 9.63 8.14
C ASP A 5 -26.77 11.05 8.32
N GLU A 6 -25.48 11.20 8.01
CA GLU A 6 -24.82 12.49 7.73
C GLU A 6 -24.40 13.38 8.90
N LYS A 7 -23.44 12.90 9.70
CA LYS A 7 -22.27 13.78 9.97
C LYS A 7 -21.47 13.87 8.67
N LEU A 8 -21.92 14.74 7.78
CA LEU A 8 -21.21 15.08 6.54
C LEU A 8 -19.79 15.52 6.89
N ILE A 9 -18.82 14.75 6.40
CA ILE A 9 -17.39 15.08 6.49
C ILE A 9 -17.23 16.51 5.94
N ASN A 10 -16.81 17.46 6.78
CA ASN A 10 -16.55 18.82 6.32
C ASN A 10 -15.24 18.82 5.52
N PRO A 11 -15.24 19.18 4.22
CA PRO A 11 -14.04 19.12 3.40
C PRO A 11 -12.86 19.92 3.95
N LYS A 12 -13.12 20.98 4.74
CA LYS A 12 -12.08 21.80 5.35
C LYS A 12 -11.27 21.08 6.42
N ASP A 13 -11.82 20.03 7.04
CA ASP A 13 -11.14 19.27 8.10
C ASP A 13 -10.04 18.36 7.53
N TYR A 14 -10.03 18.14 6.20
CA TYR A 14 -9.10 17.26 5.49
C TYR A 14 -8.46 17.96 4.28
N ASP A 15 -8.08 19.23 4.42
CA ASP A 15 -7.48 20.03 3.35
C ASP A 15 -6.30 19.33 2.65
N TYR A 16 -5.44 18.62 3.41
CA TYR A 16 -4.35 17.84 2.83
C TYR A 16 -4.80 16.65 2.00
N PHE A 17 -5.87 15.95 2.42
CA PHE A 17 -6.42 14.82 1.67
C PHE A 17 -6.96 15.28 0.32
N TRP A 18 -7.72 16.37 0.29
CA TRP A 18 -8.27 16.90 -0.97
C TRP A 18 -7.19 17.41 -1.91
N LYS A 19 -6.13 18.03 -1.37
CA LYS A 19 -4.95 18.42 -2.15
C LYS A 19 -4.21 17.22 -2.75
N THR A 20 -4.14 16.09 -2.04
CA THR A 20 -3.54 14.87 -2.61
C THR A 20 -4.44 14.21 -3.65
N GLU A 21 -5.76 14.22 -3.44
CA GLU A 21 -6.72 13.61 -4.36
C GLU A 21 -6.85 14.37 -5.69
N GLU A 22 -6.61 15.69 -5.69
CA GLU A 22 -6.58 16.53 -6.89
C GLU A 22 -5.55 16.03 -7.94
N PHE A 23 -4.44 15.45 -7.49
CA PHE A 23 -3.38 14.92 -8.35
C PHE A 23 -3.29 13.39 -8.31
N ASN A 24 -4.33 12.72 -7.80
CA ASN A 24 -4.37 11.27 -7.74
C ASN A 24 -4.63 10.71 -9.14
N LEU A 25 -3.72 9.87 -9.64
CA LEU A 25 -3.82 9.23 -10.95
C LEU A 25 -5.18 8.54 -11.17
N LEU A 26 -5.79 7.98 -10.12
CA LEU A 26 -7.08 7.28 -10.23
C LEU A 26 -8.28 8.22 -10.44
N ASN A 27 -8.13 9.51 -10.16
CA ASN A 27 -9.17 10.53 -10.31
C ASN A 27 -8.91 11.48 -11.49
N LEU A 28 -7.76 11.35 -12.17
CA LEU A 28 -7.37 12.21 -13.29
C LEU A 28 -7.89 11.64 -14.62
N GLU A 29 -8.19 12.53 -15.56
CA GLU A 29 -8.65 12.19 -16.91
C GLU A 29 -7.84 12.96 -17.98
N GLY A 30 -7.94 12.52 -19.24
CA GLY A 30 -7.30 13.17 -20.39
C GLY A 30 -5.78 13.08 -20.40
N ASN A 31 -5.11 14.06 -21.03
CA ASN A 31 -3.67 14.00 -21.31
C ASN A 31 -2.80 13.85 -20.04
N ILE A 32 -3.19 14.47 -18.92
CA ILE A 32 -2.43 14.39 -17.66
C ILE A 32 -2.44 12.95 -17.12
N HIS A 33 -3.60 12.26 -17.19
CA HIS A 33 -3.69 10.85 -16.80
C HIS A 33 -2.75 9.99 -17.66
N ASP A 34 -2.73 10.19 -18.97
CA ASP A 34 -1.91 9.39 -19.88
C ASP A 34 -0.41 9.59 -19.65
N GLU A 35 0.02 10.83 -19.40
CA GLU A 35 1.40 11.16 -19.06
C GLU A 35 1.83 10.51 -17.74
N LEU A 36 1.06 10.71 -16.67
CA LEU A 36 1.35 10.14 -15.35
C LEU A 36 1.32 8.62 -15.37
N ARG A 37 0.32 8.02 -16.03
CA ARG A 37 0.23 6.58 -16.24
C ARG A 37 1.47 6.06 -16.98
N GLY A 38 1.94 6.78 -18.01
CA GLY A 38 3.15 6.43 -18.76
C GLY A 38 4.42 6.41 -17.89
N LEU A 39 4.52 7.31 -16.92
CA LEU A 39 5.63 7.35 -15.96
C LEU A 39 5.62 6.16 -15.02
N VAL A 40 4.46 5.83 -14.43
CA VAL A 40 4.36 4.77 -13.41
C VAL A 40 4.25 3.36 -14.00
N ALA A 41 3.67 3.20 -15.19
CA ALA A 41 3.39 1.90 -15.80
C ALA A 41 4.64 1.04 -15.99
N LYS A 42 5.83 1.65 -16.14
CA LYS A 42 7.10 0.94 -16.27
C LYS A 42 7.41 0.06 -15.05
N ALA A 43 7.03 0.49 -13.85
CA ALA A 43 7.20 -0.29 -12.63
C ALA A 43 6.30 -1.54 -12.59
N PHE A 44 5.16 -1.49 -13.29
CA PHE A 44 4.14 -2.56 -13.30
C PHE A 44 4.18 -3.44 -14.55
N LEU A 45 5.25 -3.36 -15.35
CA LEU A 45 5.42 -4.24 -16.50
C LEU A 45 5.51 -5.71 -16.05
N ASN A 46 4.97 -6.63 -16.86
CA ASN A 46 5.01 -8.06 -16.58
C ASN A 46 6.41 -8.54 -16.17
N ARG A 47 7.46 -8.09 -16.88
CA ARG A 47 8.84 -8.46 -16.54
C ARG A 47 9.23 -8.01 -15.13
N GLN A 48 8.90 -6.79 -14.72
CA GLN A 48 9.20 -6.28 -13.38
C GLN A 48 8.45 -7.09 -12.30
N VAL A 49 7.18 -7.42 -12.55
CA VAL A 49 6.40 -8.27 -11.63
C VAL A 49 7.00 -9.68 -11.52
N GLN A 50 7.49 -10.26 -12.62
CA GLN A 50 8.18 -11.56 -12.57
C GLN A 50 9.50 -11.50 -11.81
N GLU A 51 10.26 -10.40 -11.94
CA GLU A 51 11.50 -10.18 -11.19
C GLU A 51 11.27 -10.08 -9.66
N LEU A 52 10.07 -9.66 -9.22
CA LEU A 52 9.69 -9.63 -7.81
C LEU A 52 9.36 -11.02 -7.23
N ARG A 53 9.12 -12.03 -8.06
CA ARG A 53 8.67 -13.35 -7.61
C ARG A 53 9.62 -14.00 -6.58
N PRO A 54 10.95 -14.01 -6.76
CA PRO A 54 11.86 -14.57 -5.76
C PRO A 54 11.78 -13.85 -4.40
N PHE A 55 11.58 -12.52 -4.42
CA PHE A 55 11.36 -11.73 -3.20
C PHE A 55 10.04 -12.11 -2.53
N MET A 56 8.95 -12.20 -3.29
CA MET A 56 7.63 -12.60 -2.79
C MET A 56 7.67 -13.99 -2.14
N GLU A 57 8.33 -14.97 -2.78
CA GLU A 57 8.47 -16.33 -2.25
C GLU A 57 9.33 -16.34 -0.97
N THR A 58 10.46 -15.63 -0.97
CA THR A 58 11.31 -15.49 0.22
C THR A 58 10.54 -14.85 1.36
N LYS A 59 9.83 -13.76 1.09
CA LYS A 59 9.11 -13.00 2.11
C LYS A 59 7.94 -13.78 2.70
N SER A 60 7.21 -14.52 1.86
CA SER A 60 6.16 -15.43 2.30
C SER A 60 6.71 -16.46 3.29
N ASN A 61 7.78 -17.16 2.90
CA ASN A 61 8.43 -18.16 3.75
C ASN A 61 8.96 -17.55 5.05
N GLU A 62 9.60 -16.38 5.00
CA GLU A 62 10.08 -15.67 6.20
C GLU A 62 8.97 -15.37 7.20
N LEU A 63 7.80 -14.94 6.73
CA LEU A 63 6.67 -14.61 7.60
C LEU A 63 6.04 -15.88 8.16
N LEU A 64 5.80 -16.90 7.34
CA LEU A 64 5.23 -18.16 7.79
C LEU A 64 6.14 -18.88 8.80
N ASN A 65 7.46 -18.87 8.58
CA ASN A 65 8.43 -19.50 9.49
C ASN A 65 8.52 -18.83 10.86
N LYS A 66 8.04 -17.58 11.01
CA LYS A 66 7.98 -16.89 12.31
C LYS A 66 6.76 -17.29 13.13
N ILE A 67 5.74 -17.84 12.48
CA ILE A 67 4.53 -18.31 13.13
C ILE A 67 4.86 -19.64 13.80
N ASN A 68 4.86 -19.65 15.14
CA ASN A 68 5.23 -20.78 15.99
C ASN A 68 4.03 -21.37 16.76
N HIS A 69 2.81 -20.96 16.40
CA HIS A 69 1.57 -21.36 17.05
C HIS A 69 0.63 -22.03 16.04
N GLU A 70 -0.21 -22.95 16.52
CA GLU A 70 -1.19 -23.65 15.69
C GLU A 70 -2.32 -22.71 15.20
N LYS A 71 -2.54 -21.60 15.92
CA LYS A 71 -3.48 -20.53 15.56
C LYS A 71 -2.76 -19.19 15.53
N PHE A 72 -3.03 -18.41 14.51
CA PHE A 72 -2.48 -17.06 14.31
C PHE A 72 -3.49 -16.19 13.56
N ASP A 73 -3.31 -14.87 13.60
CA ASP A 73 -4.12 -13.94 12.84
C ASP A 73 -3.54 -13.79 11.42
N LEU A 74 -4.22 -14.37 10.43
CA LEU A 74 -3.78 -14.32 9.04
C LEU A 74 -3.59 -12.89 8.52
N LEU A 75 -4.41 -11.94 8.98
CA LEU A 75 -4.35 -10.57 8.50
C LEU A 75 -3.18 -9.84 9.15
N ALA A 76 -3.11 -9.84 10.48
CA ALA A 76 -2.12 -9.09 11.24
C ALA A 76 -0.72 -9.71 11.14
N ASP A 77 -0.61 -11.04 11.23
CA ASP A 77 0.68 -11.73 11.32
C ASP A 77 1.30 -12.03 9.95
N TYR A 78 0.50 -12.05 8.88
CA TYR A 78 0.96 -12.42 7.54
C TYR A 78 0.58 -11.41 6.44
N ALA A 79 -0.72 -11.20 6.16
CA ALA A 79 -1.14 -10.50 4.95
C ALA A 79 -0.73 -9.01 4.94
N GLN A 80 -0.86 -8.33 6.08
CA GLN A 80 -0.45 -6.94 6.23
C GLN A 80 1.07 -6.77 6.08
N PRO A 81 1.94 -7.45 6.84
CA PRO A 81 3.39 -7.30 6.68
C PRO A 81 3.91 -7.80 5.33
N TYR A 82 3.24 -8.78 4.71
CA TYR A 82 3.57 -9.25 3.37
C TYR A 82 3.32 -8.17 2.31
N SER A 83 2.10 -7.63 2.25
CA SER A 83 1.72 -6.63 1.24
C SER A 83 2.56 -5.37 1.31
N ILE A 84 2.81 -4.85 2.52
CA ILE A 84 3.67 -3.69 2.74
C ILE A 84 5.09 -3.96 2.23
N ALA A 85 5.65 -5.14 2.52
CA ALA A 85 7.00 -5.49 2.07
C ALA A 85 7.09 -5.60 0.55
N VAL A 86 6.10 -6.21 -0.10
CA VAL A 86 6.04 -6.35 -1.57
C VAL A 86 5.90 -4.99 -2.26
N ILE A 87 5.03 -4.12 -1.77
CA ILE A 87 4.86 -2.77 -2.33
C ILE A 87 6.16 -1.96 -2.15
N GLY A 88 6.82 -2.07 -1.00
CA GLY A 88 8.08 -1.37 -0.80
C GLY A 88 9.20 -1.88 -1.70
N GLU A 89 9.30 -3.20 -1.92
CA GLU A 89 10.26 -3.74 -2.89
C GLU A 89 9.98 -3.23 -4.31
N LEU A 90 8.70 -3.23 -4.72
CA LEU A 90 8.27 -2.68 -6.01
C LEU A 90 8.62 -1.19 -6.17
N LEU A 91 8.55 -0.41 -5.10
CA LEU A 91 8.92 1.02 -5.08
C LEU A 91 10.44 1.26 -4.92
N GLY A 92 11.26 0.22 -4.82
CA GLY A 92 12.71 0.34 -4.62
C GLY A 92 13.10 0.85 -3.23
N TYR A 93 12.24 0.65 -2.23
CA TYR A 93 12.48 1.11 -0.87
C TYR A 93 13.59 0.28 -0.20
N GLN A 94 14.69 0.93 0.18
CA GLN A 94 15.77 0.31 0.95
C GLN A 94 15.27 -0.19 2.32
N LYS A 95 15.65 -1.43 2.70
CA LYS A 95 15.24 -2.15 3.92
C LYS A 95 15.24 -1.31 5.22
N ARG A 96 16.08 -0.27 5.29
CA ARG A 96 16.20 0.65 6.43
C ARG A 96 14.93 1.48 6.68
N ILE A 97 14.23 1.93 5.64
CA ILE A 97 13.02 2.75 5.79
C ILE A 97 11.83 1.88 6.19
N MET A 98 11.79 0.63 5.71
CA MET A 98 10.74 -0.34 6.04
C MET A 98 10.67 -0.66 7.55
N LYS A 99 11.81 -0.66 8.25
CA LYS A 99 11.84 -0.90 9.71
C LYS A 99 11.06 0.17 10.49
N ASN A 100 11.06 1.42 10.02
CA ASN A 100 10.32 2.50 10.68
C ASN A 100 8.80 2.38 10.47
N PHE A 101 8.35 1.88 9.32
CA PHE A 101 6.94 1.59 9.05
C PHE A 101 6.34 0.53 9.97
N PHE A 102 7.12 -0.50 10.33
CA PHE A 102 6.66 -1.57 11.22
C PHE A 102 6.83 -1.25 12.71
N THR A 103 7.66 -0.28 13.07
CA THR A 103 7.94 0.07 14.49
C THR A 103 7.16 1.32 14.94
N GLY A 104 6.63 2.10 14.01
CA GLY A 104 5.72 3.19 14.32
C GLY A 104 4.35 2.63 14.67
N HIS A 105 3.94 2.76 15.93
CA HIS A 105 2.53 2.68 16.29
C HIS A 105 1.76 3.67 15.40
N MET A 106 1.04 3.14 14.42
CA MET A 106 0.09 3.86 13.60
C MET A 106 -1.13 4.16 14.49
N GLN A 107 -1.02 5.20 15.32
CA GLN A 107 -2.18 5.91 15.83
C GLN A 107 -2.62 6.85 14.71
N LEU A 108 -3.73 6.48 14.06
CA LEU A 108 -4.61 7.42 13.40
C LEU A 108 -5.29 8.30 14.46
#